data_AF-A0A0G1QP98-F1
#
_entry.id   AF-A0A0G1QP98-F1
#
_cell.length_a   1.000
_cell.length_b   1.000
_cell.length_c   1.000
_cell.angle_alpha   90.00
_cell.angle_beta   90.00
_cell.angle_gamma   90.00
#
_symmetry.space_group_name_H-M   'P 1'
#
loop_
_entity.id
_entity.type
_entity.pdbx_description
1 polymer ?
#
loop_
_entity_poly.entity_id
_entity_poly.type
_entity_poly.pdbx_seq_one_letter_code
_entity_poly.pdbx_strand_id
1 'polypeptide(L)'
;FLRPHGQVNGGTKQNTWCSASDGSYYFVLTQPTGSDQDITVFLDTGGGHKAALFTHNNDAISDITGLTLYKDKVVIRSESSSSITNADINTYDQTNDSDIPAASDGTDITVDSDIELHINSGEAFTPGGNVTAPKIHIKGTYTGASETLTLNGSGNSGSCDATVSTMAVFCLDSGTFTASSNNVVLSGGDSTTQALVGSATFNNLSASTSGNGDH
;
A
#
# COMPACT_ATOMS: atom_id res chain seq x y z
N PHE A 1 17.96 -3.18 -15.91
CA PHE A 1 17.16 -1.95 -16.05
C PHE A 1 15.81 -2.20 -15.42
N LEU A 2 15.25 -1.21 -14.72
CA LEU A 2 13.92 -1.32 -14.12
C LEU A 2 12.86 -1.11 -15.21
N ARG A 3 11.79 -1.91 -15.16
CA ARG A 3 10.72 -1.90 -16.17
C ARG A 3 9.36 -1.72 -15.49
N PRO A 4 8.89 -0.47 -15.35
CA PRO A 4 7.55 -0.23 -14.83
C PRO A 4 6.49 -0.60 -15.85
N HIS A 5 5.44 -1.23 -15.37
CA HIS A 5 4.26 -1.64 -16.10
C HIS A 5 3.05 -0.85 -15.56
N GLY A 6 2.09 -0.55 -16.41
CA GLY A 6 0.86 0.14 -16.03
C GLY A 6 -0.36 -0.35 -16.79
N GLN A 7 -1.53 -0.23 -16.18
CA GLN A 7 -2.81 -0.65 -16.75
C GLN A 7 -3.95 0.26 -16.27
N VAL A 8 -5.08 0.24 -16.97
CA VAL A 8 -6.35 0.86 -16.53
C VAL A 8 -7.44 -0.21 -16.50
N ASN A 9 -8.18 -0.33 -15.40
CA ASN A 9 -9.33 -1.23 -15.19
C ASN A 9 -9.12 -2.71 -15.58
N GLY A 10 -7.96 -3.26 -15.25
CA GLY A 10 -7.54 -4.61 -15.62
C GLY A 10 -7.29 -4.79 -17.12
N GLY A 11 -7.13 -3.69 -17.85
CA GLY A 11 -6.93 -3.67 -19.30
C GLY A 11 -5.54 -4.14 -19.75
N THR A 12 -5.20 -3.80 -20.99
CA THR A 12 -3.90 -4.19 -21.55
C THR A 12 -2.76 -3.46 -20.85
N LYS A 13 -1.81 -4.23 -20.31
CA LYS A 13 -0.56 -3.71 -19.72
C LYS A 13 0.27 -2.98 -20.77
N GLN A 14 0.76 -1.80 -20.40
CA GLN A 14 1.81 -1.07 -21.10
C GLN A 14 3.07 -1.07 -20.24
N ASN A 15 4.23 -0.89 -20.87
CA ASN A 15 5.48 -0.83 -20.15
C ASN A 15 6.50 0.07 -20.85
N THR A 16 7.51 0.45 -20.09
CA THR A 16 8.64 1.24 -20.57
C THR A 16 9.89 0.87 -19.79
N TRP A 17 11.04 1.38 -20.21
CA TRP A 17 12.26 1.31 -19.40
C TRP A 17 12.43 2.59 -18.60
N CYS A 18 12.82 2.47 -17.34
CA CYS A 18 13.29 3.62 -16.58
C CYS A 18 14.54 4.22 -17.23
N SER A 19 14.61 5.56 -17.20
CA SER A 19 15.80 6.32 -17.49
C SER A 19 16.96 5.86 -16.59
N ALA A 20 18.11 5.60 -17.21
CA ALA A 20 19.30 5.15 -16.49
C ALA A 20 19.92 6.22 -15.60
N SER A 21 19.64 7.50 -15.87
CA SER A 21 20.26 8.63 -15.16
C SER A 21 19.51 9.02 -13.89
N ASP A 22 18.18 8.88 -13.88
CA ASP A 22 17.32 9.40 -12.81
C ASP A 22 16.15 8.49 -12.43
N GLY A 23 15.98 7.34 -13.09
CA GLY A 23 14.89 6.41 -12.81
C GLY A 23 13.51 6.85 -13.33
N SER A 24 13.40 8.01 -13.99
CA SER A 24 12.15 8.51 -14.55
C SER A 24 11.56 7.56 -15.60
N TYR A 25 10.23 7.55 -15.73
CA TYR A 25 9.53 6.72 -16.70
C TYR A 25 8.27 7.43 -17.21
N TYR A 26 7.84 7.02 -18.41
CA TYR A 26 6.60 7.47 -19.03
C TYR A 26 6.05 6.36 -19.94
N PHE A 27 4.75 6.12 -19.86
CA PHE A 27 4.01 5.28 -20.78
C PHE A 27 2.60 5.86 -20.98
N VAL A 28 2.03 5.62 -22.16
CA VAL A 28 0.65 5.98 -22.47
C VAL A 28 -0.21 4.76 -22.21
N LEU A 29 -1.18 4.90 -21.31
CA LEU A 29 -2.19 3.86 -21.09
C LEU A 29 -3.37 4.03 -22.05
N THR A 30 -4.21 3.00 -22.15
CA THR A 30 -5.53 3.16 -22.74
C THR A 30 -6.25 4.29 -22.02
N GLN A 31 -6.78 5.26 -22.79
CA GLN A 31 -7.41 6.44 -22.21
C GLN A 31 -8.58 6.04 -21.30
N PRO A 32 -8.58 6.48 -20.02
CA PRO A 32 -9.73 6.27 -19.15
C PRO A 32 -10.99 6.88 -19.74
N THR A 33 -12.15 6.26 -19.51
CA THR A 33 -13.43 6.73 -20.06
C THR A 33 -14.15 7.76 -19.16
N GLY A 34 -13.64 8.00 -17.95
CA GLY A 34 -14.21 8.88 -16.93
C GLY A 34 -13.23 9.11 -15.79
N SER A 35 -13.66 9.71 -14.68
CA SER A 35 -12.90 9.75 -13.43
C SER A 35 -12.98 8.41 -12.69
N ASP A 36 -12.17 8.26 -11.63
CA ASP A 36 -12.25 7.12 -10.70
C ASP A 36 -12.13 5.76 -11.41
N GLN A 37 -11.20 5.67 -12.36
CA GLN A 37 -10.81 4.42 -13.00
C GLN A 37 -9.52 3.92 -12.35
N ASP A 38 -9.46 2.61 -12.11
CA ASP A 38 -8.39 1.96 -11.39
C ASP A 38 -7.14 1.87 -12.26
N ILE A 39 -6.05 2.43 -11.76
CA ILE A 39 -4.75 2.38 -12.38
C ILE A 39 -3.79 1.70 -11.43
N THR A 40 -3.21 0.60 -11.89
CA THR A 40 -2.10 -0.07 -11.21
C THR A 40 -0.82 0.21 -11.97
N VAL A 41 0.19 0.71 -11.28
CA VAL A 41 1.56 0.82 -11.77
C VAL A 41 2.45 -0.06 -10.90
N PHE A 42 3.27 -0.90 -11.50
CA PHE A 42 4.13 -1.81 -10.75
C PHE A 42 5.45 -2.07 -11.45
N LEU A 43 6.43 -2.57 -10.71
CA LEU A 43 7.74 -2.91 -11.24
C LEU A 43 7.77 -4.39 -11.65
N ASP A 44 7.96 -4.66 -12.94
CA ASP A 44 8.23 -6.02 -13.45
C ASP A 44 9.75 -6.26 -13.42
N THR A 45 10.18 -7.21 -12.59
CA THR A 45 11.61 -7.51 -12.41
C THR A 45 12.01 -8.92 -12.84
N GLY A 46 11.05 -9.78 -13.19
CA GLY A 46 11.33 -11.21 -13.33
C GLY A 46 11.82 -11.86 -12.03
N GLY A 47 11.46 -11.27 -10.88
CA GLY A 47 11.91 -11.65 -9.54
C GLY A 47 12.88 -10.64 -8.90
N GLY A 48 12.79 -10.51 -7.57
CA GLY A 48 13.60 -9.57 -6.78
C GLY A 48 12.73 -8.54 -6.07
N HIS A 49 13.17 -7.28 -6.09
CA HIS A 49 12.44 -6.19 -5.44
C HIS A 49 11.13 -5.90 -6.16
N LYS A 50 10.05 -5.85 -5.39
CA LYS A 50 8.72 -5.53 -5.89
C LYS A 50 8.32 -4.13 -5.49
N ALA A 51 7.48 -3.51 -6.30
CA ALA A 51 6.86 -2.24 -5.99
C ALA A 51 5.55 -2.14 -6.76
N ALA A 52 4.49 -1.66 -6.09
CA ALA A 52 3.23 -1.34 -6.75
C ALA A 52 2.67 -0.03 -6.21
N LEU A 53 1.87 0.63 -7.05
CA LEU A 53 1.11 1.82 -6.74
C LEU A 53 -0.29 1.63 -7.32
N PHE A 54 -1.30 1.83 -6.49
CA PHE A 54 -2.71 1.85 -6.88
C PHE A 54 -3.20 3.28 -6.84
N THR A 55 -3.86 3.73 -7.89
CA THR A 55 -4.43 5.07 -7.98
C THR A 55 -5.67 5.13 -8.85
N HIS A 56 -6.53 6.11 -8.56
CA HIS A 56 -7.55 6.56 -9.48
C HIS A 56 -7.02 7.69 -10.35
N ASN A 57 -7.58 7.84 -11.55
CA ASN A 57 -7.44 9.07 -12.33
C ASN A 57 -8.50 10.11 -11.95
N ASN A 58 -8.14 11.39 -12.09
CA ASN A 58 -9.06 12.50 -11.85
C ASN A 58 -10.15 12.62 -12.94
N ASP A 59 -9.77 12.41 -14.20
CA ASP A 59 -10.64 12.58 -15.36
C ASP A 59 -10.11 11.82 -16.58
N ALA A 60 -10.87 11.83 -17.67
CA ALA A 60 -10.55 11.06 -18.88
C ALA A 60 -9.38 11.63 -19.72
N ILE A 61 -8.89 12.85 -19.47
CA ILE A 61 -8.00 13.57 -20.39
C ILE A 61 -6.70 14.08 -19.79
N SER A 62 -6.64 14.26 -18.47
CA SER A 62 -5.48 14.82 -17.78
C SER A 62 -4.39 13.78 -17.60
N ASP A 63 -3.15 14.17 -17.87
CA ASP A 63 -1.99 13.34 -17.55
C ASP A 63 -1.79 13.24 -16.03
N ILE A 64 -1.45 12.04 -15.56
CA ILE A 64 -1.05 11.81 -14.18
C ILE A 64 0.47 11.91 -14.08
N THR A 65 0.95 12.73 -13.15
CA THR A 65 2.39 12.98 -12.98
C THR A 65 2.86 12.63 -11.57
N GLY A 66 4.17 12.41 -11.43
CA GLY A 66 4.79 12.13 -10.14
C GLY A 66 4.49 10.75 -9.56
N LEU A 67 3.95 9.81 -10.34
CA LEU A 67 3.81 8.42 -9.92
C LEU A 67 5.21 7.86 -9.62
N THR A 68 5.42 7.49 -8.37
CA THR A 68 6.73 7.04 -7.86
C THR A 68 6.56 5.66 -7.28
N LEU A 69 7.31 4.69 -7.81
CA LEU A 69 7.41 3.36 -7.25
C LEU A 69 8.53 3.33 -6.22
N TYR A 70 8.20 2.93 -5.00
CA TYR A 70 9.19 2.71 -3.95
C TYR A 70 9.43 1.21 -3.81
N LYS A 71 10.70 0.83 -3.86
CA LYS A 71 11.14 -0.54 -3.61
C LYS A 71 10.56 -1.06 -2.29
N ASP A 72 10.06 -2.29 -2.33
CA ASP A 72 9.50 -3.05 -1.22
C ASP A 72 8.25 -2.37 -0.61
N LYS A 73 7.46 -1.65 -1.43
CA LYS A 73 6.22 -0.98 -1.01
C LYS A 73 5.04 -1.23 -1.94
N VAL A 74 3.86 -1.27 -1.33
CA VAL A 74 2.55 -1.05 -1.98
C VAL A 74 2.10 0.36 -1.61
N VAL A 75 1.99 1.24 -2.60
CA VAL A 75 1.61 2.63 -2.39
C VAL A 75 0.13 2.82 -2.71
N ILE A 76 -0.58 3.42 -1.77
CA ILE A 76 -1.93 3.92 -1.93
C ILE A 76 -1.86 5.42 -2.21
N ARG A 77 -2.38 5.82 -3.37
CA ARG A 77 -2.49 7.20 -3.83
C ARG A 77 -3.77 7.36 -4.64
N SER A 78 -4.33 8.55 -4.76
CA SER A 78 -5.46 8.81 -5.66
C SER A 78 -5.28 10.17 -6.32
N GLU A 79 -5.49 10.26 -7.63
CA GLU A 79 -5.57 11.57 -8.30
C GLU A 79 -6.98 12.16 -8.23
N SER A 80 -7.94 11.43 -7.66
CA SER A 80 -9.32 11.89 -7.48
C SER A 80 -9.61 12.13 -6.00
N SER A 81 -10.82 12.64 -5.69
CA SER A 81 -11.26 12.83 -4.31
C SER A 81 -11.72 11.53 -3.62
N SER A 82 -11.75 10.41 -4.34
CA SER A 82 -12.19 9.13 -3.77
C SER A 82 -11.02 8.40 -3.10
N SER A 83 -11.37 7.68 -2.04
CA SER A 83 -10.44 6.82 -1.30
C SER A 83 -10.23 5.52 -2.07
N ILE A 84 -9.02 4.96 -2.01
CA ILE A 84 -8.75 3.62 -2.51
C ILE A 84 -9.34 2.60 -1.52
N THR A 85 -9.88 1.51 -2.06
CA THR A 85 -10.49 0.41 -1.33
C THR A 85 -9.88 -0.93 -1.73
N ASN A 86 -10.23 -1.99 -1.02
CA ASN A 86 -9.82 -3.35 -1.37
C ASN A 86 -10.38 -3.77 -2.74
N ALA A 87 -11.57 -3.28 -3.11
CA ALA A 87 -12.21 -3.57 -4.39
C ALA A 87 -11.42 -2.98 -5.57
N ASP A 88 -10.93 -1.75 -5.42
CA ASP A 88 -10.15 -1.06 -6.45
C ASP A 88 -8.81 -1.80 -6.69
N ILE A 89 -8.20 -2.32 -5.62
CA ILE A 89 -6.96 -3.12 -5.69
C ILE A 89 -7.20 -4.43 -6.44
N ASN A 90 -8.34 -5.09 -6.23
CA ASN A 90 -8.71 -6.35 -6.90
C ASN A 90 -8.89 -6.20 -8.42
N THR A 91 -9.03 -4.98 -8.95
CA THR A 91 -9.14 -4.75 -10.38
C THR A 91 -7.88 -5.19 -11.14
N TYR A 92 -6.70 -5.02 -10.55
CA TYR A 92 -5.47 -5.59 -11.10
C TYR A 92 -4.38 -5.77 -10.03
N ASP A 93 -4.19 -7.00 -9.60
CA ASP A 93 -3.41 -7.36 -8.43
C ASP A 93 -2.41 -8.51 -8.70
N GLN A 94 -1.86 -9.09 -7.64
CA GLN A 94 -0.95 -10.23 -7.70
C GLN A 94 -1.48 -11.43 -8.49
N THR A 95 -2.80 -11.67 -8.48
CA THR A 95 -3.40 -12.80 -9.19
C THR A 95 -3.36 -12.58 -10.71
N ASN A 96 -3.33 -11.33 -11.15
CA ASN A 96 -3.15 -10.95 -12.55
C ASN A 96 -1.67 -10.88 -12.96
N ASP A 97 -0.81 -10.45 -12.03
CA ASP A 97 0.63 -10.35 -12.25
C ASP A 97 1.43 -10.55 -10.94
N SER A 98 2.24 -11.62 -10.87
CA SER A 98 2.97 -11.99 -9.66
C SER A 98 4.03 -10.98 -9.19
N ASP A 99 4.41 -10.02 -10.05
CA ASP A 99 5.31 -8.93 -9.67
C ASP A 99 4.62 -7.87 -8.78
N ILE A 100 3.28 -7.87 -8.71
CA ILE A 100 2.51 -7.03 -7.78
C ILE A 100 2.52 -7.67 -6.38
N PRO A 101 3.00 -6.97 -5.34
CA PRO A 101 3.12 -7.52 -3.98
C PRO A 101 1.85 -7.37 -3.11
N ALA A 102 0.68 -7.41 -3.73
CA ALA A 102 -0.61 -7.34 -3.03
C ALA A 102 -1.66 -8.15 -3.79
N ALA A 103 -2.40 -8.97 -3.06
CA ALA A 103 -3.57 -9.71 -3.55
C ALA A 103 -4.83 -9.21 -2.83
N SER A 104 -5.91 -9.00 -3.57
CA SER A 104 -7.22 -8.67 -3.03
C SER A 104 -8.26 -9.58 -3.67
N ASP A 105 -9.23 -10.05 -2.88
CA ASP A 105 -10.39 -10.79 -3.42
C ASP A 105 -11.62 -9.89 -3.66
N GLY A 106 -11.39 -8.57 -3.58
CA GLY A 106 -12.41 -7.53 -3.65
C GLY A 106 -13.02 -7.16 -2.30
N THR A 107 -12.83 -8.01 -1.28
CA THR A 107 -13.26 -7.76 0.09
C THR A 107 -12.06 -7.59 1.01
N ASP A 108 -11.15 -8.56 1.01
CA ASP A 108 -9.97 -8.61 1.88
C ASP A 108 -8.70 -8.43 1.04
N ILE A 109 -7.70 -7.77 1.61
CA ILE A 109 -6.36 -7.60 1.00
C ILE A 109 -5.29 -8.28 1.84
N THR A 110 -4.36 -8.95 1.16
CA THR A 110 -3.11 -9.46 1.73
C THR A 110 -1.91 -8.87 0.98
N VAL A 111 -1.01 -8.24 1.71
CA VAL A 111 0.27 -7.71 1.21
C VAL A 111 1.37 -8.76 1.45
N ASP A 112 2.24 -8.96 0.47
CA ASP A 112 3.35 -9.92 0.52
C ASP A 112 4.27 -9.67 1.74
N SER A 113 4.97 -10.72 2.19
CA SER A 113 6.03 -10.58 3.20
C SER A 113 7.12 -9.59 2.78
N ASP A 114 7.73 -8.91 3.75
CA ASP A 114 8.78 -7.90 3.53
C ASP A 114 8.35 -6.67 2.72
N ILE A 115 7.04 -6.41 2.63
CA ILE A 115 6.48 -5.27 1.92
C ILE A 115 5.74 -4.35 2.91
N GLU A 116 5.93 -3.04 2.71
CA GLU A 116 5.21 -1.99 3.43
C GLU A 116 3.94 -1.59 2.67
N LEU A 117 2.79 -1.57 3.35
CA LEU A 117 1.60 -0.85 2.88
C LEU A 117 1.75 0.63 3.22
N HIS A 118 1.88 1.49 2.21
CA HIS A 118 2.16 2.91 2.37
C HIS A 118 1.00 3.77 1.86
N ILE A 119 0.41 4.59 2.74
CA ILE A 119 -0.61 5.56 2.35
C ILE A 119 0.05 6.92 2.21
N ASN A 120 0.13 7.42 0.97
CA ASN A 120 0.77 8.70 0.65
C ASN A 120 0.10 9.87 1.38
N SER A 121 0.86 10.95 1.60
CA SER A 121 0.35 12.16 2.22
C SER A 121 -0.77 12.80 1.39
N GLY A 122 -1.85 13.21 2.05
CA GLY A 122 -3.05 13.75 1.40
C GLY A 122 -4.02 12.70 0.86
N GLU A 123 -3.61 11.44 0.81
CA GLU A 123 -4.37 10.34 0.21
C GLU A 123 -5.18 9.57 1.24
N ALA A 124 -6.18 8.81 0.80
CA ALA A 124 -7.04 8.02 1.67
C ALA A 124 -7.08 6.54 1.26
N PHE A 125 -7.06 5.67 2.26
CA PHE A 125 -7.38 4.26 2.16
C PHE A 125 -8.57 3.94 3.08
N THR A 126 -9.65 3.43 2.49
CA THR A 126 -10.88 3.03 3.20
C THR A 126 -11.15 1.57 2.88
N PRO A 127 -10.53 0.64 3.62
CA PRO A 127 -10.71 -0.78 3.34
C PRO A 127 -12.17 -1.19 3.51
N GLY A 128 -12.67 -1.98 2.55
CA GLY A 128 -14.02 -2.56 2.59
C GLY A 128 -14.13 -3.84 3.42
N GLY A 129 -12.98 -4.44 3.75
CA GLY A 129 -12.84 -5.67 4.52
C GLY A 129 -11.45 -5.75 5.16
N ASN A 130 -11.03 -6.95 5.53
CA ASN A 130 -9.79 -7.15 6.29
C ASN A 130 -8.56 -6.72 5.51
N VAL A 131 -7.56 -6.24 6.26
CA VAL A 131 -6.26 -5.86 5.73
C VAL A 131 -5.21 -6.68 6.46
N THR A 132 -4.47 -7.50 5.72
CA THR A 132 -3.29 -8.19 6.24
C THR A 132 -2.05 -7.63 5.57
N ALA A 133 -1.17 -7.03 6.35
CA ALA A 133 0.11 -6.51 5.85
C ALA A 133 1.22 -6.75 6.86
N PRO A 134 2.48 -6.92 6.43
CA PRO A 134 3.59 -7.00 7.38
C PRO A 134 3.71 -5.71 8.18
N LYS A 135 3.59 -4.58 7.49
CA LYS A 135 3.76 -3.23 8.05
C LYS A 135 2.83 -2.25 7.35
N ILE A 136 2.42 -1.21 8.09
CA ILE A 136 1.65 -0.09 7.55
C ILE A 136 2.30 1.24 7.90
N HIS A 137 2.41 2.13 6.92
CA HIS A 137 2.90 3.49 7.07
C HIS A 137 1.83 4.47 6.55
N ILE A 138 1.32 5.30 7.45
CA ILE A 138 0.21 6.21 7.22
C ILE A 138 0.74 7.65 7.22
N LYS A 139 1.00 8.20 6.02
CA LYS A 139 1.22 9.65 5.82
C LYS A 139 -0.05 10.39 5.42
N GLY A 140 -1.00 9.67 4.81
CA GLY A 140 -2.36 10.12 4.48
C GLY A 140 -3.38 9.70 5.54
N THR A 141 -4.52 9.16 5.13
CA THR A 141 -5.61 8.76 6.00
C THR A 141 -5.94 7.28 5.84
N TYR A 142 -5.90 6.52 6.94
CA TYR A 142 -6.54 5.21 7.02
C TYR A 142 -7.89 5.37 7.70
N THR A 143 -8.97 4.94 7.05
CA THR A 143 -10.33 4.98 7.60
C THR A 143 -10.88 3.57 7.76
N GLY A 144 -10.70 3.00 8.95
CA GLY A 144 -11.25 1.71 9.33
C GLY A 144 -12.73 1.79 9.69
N ALA A 145 -13.43 0.69 9.43
CA ALA A 145 -14.81 0.39 9.77
C ALA A 145 -14.85 -0.85 10.69
N SER A 146 -15.44 -1.97 10.26
CA SER A 146 -15.59 -3.20 11.08
C SER A 146 -14.53 -4.26 10.79
N GLU A 147 -13.51 -3.93 10.00
CA GLU A 147 -12.50 -4.86 9.56
C GLU A 147 -11.51 -5.25 10.66
N THR A 148 -10.68 -6.24 10.35
CA THR A 148 -9.46 -6.51 11.11
C THR A 148 -8.24 -6.07 10.30
N LEU A 149 -7.47 -5.11 10.84
CA LEU A 149 -6.12 -4.78 10.39
C LEU A 149 -5.13 -5.69 11.11
N THR A 150 -4.56 -6.64 10.37
CA THR A 150 -3.55 -7.58 10.87
C THR A 150 -2.17 -7.13 10.41
N LEU A 151 -1.30 -6.84 11.38
CA LEU A 151 0.11 -6.54 11.19
C LEU A 151 0.94 -7.75 11.61
N ASN A 152 1.42 -8.51 10.62
CA ASN A 152 2.08 -9.81 10.82
C ASN A 152 3.60 -9.77 10.61
N GLY A 153 4.17 -8.59 10.37
CA GLY A 153 5.61 -8.38 10.29
C GLY A 153 6.25 -8.20 11.66
N SER A 154 7.52 -7.83 11.65
CA SER A 154 8.28 -7.48 12.86
C SER A 154 9.10 -6.23 12.65
N GLY A 155 9.51 -5.58 13.73
CA GLY A 155 10.37 -4.41 13.66
C GLY A 155 10.25 -3.54 14.89
N ASN A 156 11.40 -3.05 15.35
CA ASN A 156 11.57 -2.39 16.63
C ASN A 156 12.05 -0.93 16.49
N SER A 157 12.09 -0.40 15.26
CA SER A 157 12.48 0.98 15.06
C SER A 157 11.40 1.91 15.57
N GLY A 158 11.76 2.88 16.41
CA GLY A 158 10.92 4.03 16.75
C GLY A 158 10.82 5.07 15.62
N SER A 159 10.98 4.66 14.35
CA SER A 159 10.96 5.54 13.18
C SER A 159 10.21 4.91 12.02
N CYS A 160 9.42 5.75 11.35
CA CYS A 160 8.66 5.41 10.15
C CYS A 160 9.50 5.35 8.87
N ASP A 161 10.71 5.91 8.86
CA ASP A 161 11.57 6.02 7.68
C ASP A 161 12.75 5.03 7.70
N ALA A 162 12.72 4.05 8.62
CA ALA A 162 13.70 2.97 8.63
C ALA A 162 13.50 2.02 7.44
N THR A 163 14.50 1.18 7.15
CA THR A 163 14.35 0.15 6.10
C THR A 163 13.18 -0.79 6.44
N VAL A 164 12.49 -1.32 5.42
CA VAL A 164 11.33 -2.19 5.62
C VAL A 164 11.67 -3.38 6.53
N SER A 165 12.90 -3.89 6.55
CA SER A 165 13.31 -4.96 7.47
C SER A 165 13.30 -4.59 8.97
N THR A 166 13.44 -3.30 9.31
CA THR A 166 13.58 -2.82 10.70
C THR A 166 12.49 -1.85 11.14
N MET A 167 11.76 -1.26 10.19
CA MET A 167 10.69 -0.29 10.43
C MET A 167 9.66 -0.78 11.45
N ALA A 168 9.05 0.11 12.23
CA ALA A 168 7.90 -0.23 13.05
C ALA A 168 6.79 -0.91 12.22
N VAL A 169 6.02 -1.79 12.85
CA VAL A 169 4.93 -2.50 12.13
C VAL A 169 3.75 -1.58 11.87
N PHE A 170 3.55 -0.58 12.75
CA PHE A 170 2.57 0.47 12.58
C PHE A 170 3.28 1.82 12.70
N CYS A 171 3.16 2.62 11.65
CA CYS A 171 3.76 3.94 11.56
C CYS A 171 2.69 4.96 11.21
N LEU A 172 2.24 5.73 12.20
CA LEU A 172 1.44 6.93 11.98
C LEU A 172 2.36 8.14 12.01
N ASP A 173 2.70 8.66 10.82
CA ASP A 173 3.59 9.81 10.65
C ASP A 173 2.77 11.11 10.57
N SER A 174 2.70 11.77 9.42
CA SER A 174 1.90 12.99 9.22
C SER A 174 0.40 12.75 9.05
N GLY A 175 -0.03 11.50 9.13
CA GLY A 175 -1.35 11.05 8.70
C GLY A 175 -2.43 11.07 9.77
N THR A 176 -3.56 10.44 9.45
CA THR A 176 -4.67 10.17 10.37
C THR A 176 -5.03 8.69 10.34
N PHE A 177 -5.20 8.09 11.51
CA PHE A 177 -5.72 6.75 11.67
C PHE A 177 -7.08 6.81 12.36
N THR A 178 -8.15 6.52 11.61
CA THR A 178 -9.51 6.46 12.12
C THR A 178 -9.90 5.01 12.32
N ALA A 179 -10.08 4.61 13.57
CA ALA A 179 -10.34 3.22 13.97
C ALA A 179 -11.52 3.18 14.94
N SER A 180 -12.73 3.46 14.46
CA SER A 180 -13.92 3.62 15.31
C SER A 180 -14.55 2.30 15.76
N SER A 181 -14.40 1.24 14.96
CA SER A 181 -14.99 -0.08 15.24
C SER A 181 -14.14 -1.26 14.80
N ASN A 182 -12.96 -1.03 14.24
CA ASN A 182 -12.10 -2.08 13.71
C ASN A 182 -11.28 -2.73 14.82
N ASN A 183 -10.71 -3.89 14.49
CA ASN A 183 -9.72 -4.57 15.32
C ASN A 183 -8.33 -4.36 14.71
N VAL A 184 -7.35 -4.04 15.54
CA VAL A 184 -5.93 -4.10 15.18
C VAL A 184 -5.29 -5.30 15.86
N VAL A 185 -4.66 -6.15 15.08
CA VAL A 185 -4.00 -7.37 15.53
C VAL A 185 -2.52 -7.29 15.19
N LEU A 186 -1.68 -7.30 16.22
CA LEU A 186 -0.23 -7.42 16.09
C LEU A 186 0.14 -8.89 16.24
N SER A 187 0.36 -9.57 15.12
CA SER A 187 0.56 -11.03 15.05
C SER A 187 1.95 -11.45 14.58
N GLY A 188 2.92 -10.52 14.55
CA GLY A 188 4.31 -10.76 14.20
C GLY A 188 4.88 -12.06 14.76
N GLY A 189 5.45 -12.88 13.86
CA GLY A 189 5.89 -14.25 14.16
C GLY A 189 7.23 -14.37 14.86
N ASP A 190 8.06 -13.32 14.85
CA ASP A 190 9.25 -13.29 15.69
C ASP A 190 8.90 -12.78 17.08
N SER A 191 9.43 -13.42 18.10
CA SER A 191 9.22 -13.05 19.50
C SER A 191 9.97 -11.76 19.88
N THR A 192 10.27 -10.88 18.93
CA THR A 192 11.22 -9.77 19.04
C THR A 192 10.56 -8.44 18.69
N THR A 193 9.72 -7.96 19.59
CA THR A 193 9.22 -6.57 19.68
C THR A 193 8.66 -5.96 18.40
N GLN A 194 7.34 -5.82 18.34
CA GLN A 194 6.65 -4.96 17.39
C GLN A 194 6.57 -3.54 17.95
N ALA A 195 7.14 -2.58 17.23
CA ALA A 195 7.04 -1.16 17.54
C ALA A 195 5.83 -0.52 16.85
N LEU A 196 5.13 0.31 17.61
CA LEU A 196 4.13 1.25 17.14
C LEU A 196 4.77 2.65 17.21
N VAL A 197 4.59 3.46 16.17
CA VAL A 197 5.10 4.85 16.13
C VAL A 197 3.96 5.79 15.81
N GLY A 198 3.88 6.88 16.55
CA GLY A 198 2.88 7.95 16.36
C GLY A 198 1.70 7.84 17.32
N SER A 199 0.88 8.90 17.35
CA SER A 199 -0.24 9.01 18.28
C SER A 199 -1.54 8.51 17.65
N ALA A 200 -1.83 7.22 17.79
CA ALA A 200 -3.07 6.60 17.32
C ALA A 200 -4.00 6.19 18.47
N THR A 201 -5.31 6.28 18.25
CA THR A 201 -6.31 5.66 19.12
C THR A 201 -6.84 4.41 18.44
N PHE A 202 -6.69 3.26 19.09
CA PHE A 202 -7.23 1.99 18.63
C PHE A 202 -8.57 1.70 19.32
N ASN A 203 -9.60 1.30 18.57
CA ASN A 203 -10.84 0.80 19.16
C ASN A 203 -10.61 -0.53 19.90
N ASN A 204 -9.97 -1.49 19.25
CA ASN A 204 -9.55 -2.74 19.86
C ASN A 204 -8.15 -3.09 19.36
N LEU A 205 -7.18 -3.22 20.27
CA LEU A 205 -5.81 -3.62 19.97
C LEU A 205 -5.50 -4.95 20.66
N SER A 206 -5.05 -5.93 19.88
CA SER A 206 -4.60 -7.22 20.39
C SER A 206 -3.17 -7.50 19.93
N ALA A 207 -2.39 -8.14 20.80
CA ALA A 207 -1.00 -8.49 20.58
C ALA A 207 -0.78 -9.96 20.95
N SER A 208 -0.19 -10.74 20.06
CA SER A 208 0.10 -12.17 20.31
C SER A 208 1.43 -12.40 21.05
N THR A 209 2.27 -11.37 21.18
CA THR A 209 3.60 -11.45 21.78
C THR A 209 3.77 -10.45 22.93
N SER A 210 4.42 -10.88 24.01
CA SER A 210 4.68 -10.06 25.21
C SER A 210 5.70 -8.94 25.01
N GLY A 211 6.36 -8.87 23.85
CA GLY A 211 7.42 -7.91 23.54
C GLY A 211 6.95 -6.63 22.86
N ASN A 212 5.66 -6.43 22.64
CA ASN A 212 5.15 -5.28 21.89
C ASN A 212 5.29 -3.99 22.71
N GLY A 213 5.84 -2.93 22.10
CA GLY A 213 6.15 -1.67 22.76
C GLY A 213 5.66 -0.47 21.96
N ASP A 214 5.10 0.50 22.67
CA ASP A 214 4.73 1.81 22.12
C ASP A 214 5.94 2.75 22.26
N HIS A 215 6.30 3.48 21.19
CA HIS A 215 7.49 4.32 21.12
C HIS A 215 7.16 5.80 20.88
#